data_AF-A0A484MQG8-F1
#
_entry.id   AF-A0A484MQG8-F1
#
_cell.length_a   1.000
_cell.length_b   1.000
_cell.length_c   1.000
_cell.angle_alpha   90.00
_cell.angle_beta   90.00
_cell.angle_gamma   90.00
#
_symmetry.space_group_name_H-M   'P 1'
#
loop_
_entity.id
_entity.type
_entity.pdbx_description
1 polymer ?
#
loop_
_entity_poly.entity_id
_entity_poly.type
_entity_poly.pdbx_seq_one_letter_code
_entity_poly.pdbx_strand_id
1 'polypeptide(L)'
;MILNEVEAGIVAYVFGRNKDFDREEILIDTNYMTGKREALRSLIPNEMIDGEVMSLVACMLSFQQQETRCWFLPPVFAQFVLSWTRSPDRVREILKDTFFGKVDGLRKIFVPINDGKLHWFLLVVDIIRKELTLLDSLKSPSTFNERKRIVRLLAIFMDQMLEDKSFYHQHSVTEKPKVSEFAIVEPKSIGQQAPGSF
;
A
#
# COMPACT_ATOMS: atom_id res chain seq x y z
N MET A 1 -2.53 -0.58 24.51
CA MET A 1 -3.67 0.28 24.17
C MET A 1 -4.80 -0.04 25.12
N ILE A 2 -5.44 0.96 25.71
CA ILE A 2 -6.64 0.78 26.55
C ILE A 2 -7.81 1.31 25.72
N LEU A 3 -8.78 0.45 25.41
CA LEU A 3 -9.98 0.82 24.66
C LEU A 3 -11.01 1.43 25.62
N ASN A 4 -11.74 2.45 25.18
CA ASN A 4 -12.92 2.93 25.91
C ASN A 4 -14.13 2.00 25.70
N GLU A 5 -15.23 2.21 26.43
CA GLU A 5 -16.41 1.33 26.36
C GLU A 5 -17.02 1.23 24.95
N VAL A 6 -17.05 2.33 24.21
CA VAL A 6 -17.57 2.38 22.84
C VAL A 6 -16.67 1.58 21.90
N GLU A 7 -15.36 1.81 21.98
CA GLU A 7 -14.37 1.07 21.17
C GLU A 7 -14.39 -0.43 21.50
N ALA A 8 -14.53 -0.80 22.76
CA ALA A 8 -14.68 -2.19 23.18
C ALA A 8 -15.97 -2.82 22.64
N GLY A 9 -17.08 -2.07 22.64
CA GLY A 9 -18.35 -2.49 22.02
C GLY A 9 -18.23 -2.71 20.52
N ILE A 10 -17.54 -1.81 19.81
CA ILE A 10 -17.26 -1.95 18.38
C ILE A 10 -16.39 -3.18 18.13
N VAL A 11 -15.30 -3.37 18.87
CA VAL A 11 -14.43 -4.55 18.76
C VAL A 11 -15.23 -5.84 19.00
N ALA A 12 -16.09 -5.86 20.01
CA ALA A 12 -16.96 -7.02 20.28
C ALA A 12 -17.96 -7.28 19.15
N TYR A 13 -18.53 -6.23 18.56
CA TYR A 13 -19.42 -6.34 17.41
C TYR A 13 -18.66 -6.90 16.19
N VAL A 14 -17.53 -6.30 15.82
CA VAL A 14 -16.76 -6.65 14.61
C VAL A 14 -16.15 -8.06 14.71
N PHE A 15 -15.51 -8.37 15.84
CA PHE A 15 -14.68 -9.56 16.02
C PHE A 15 -15.31 -10.67 16.88
N GLY A 16 -16.52 -10.47 17.38
CA GLY A 16 -17.21 -11.47 18.20
C GLY A 16 -17.35 -12.81 17.48
N ARG A 17 -17.39 -13.89 18.27
CA ARG A 17 -17.45 -15.27 17.77
C ARG A 17 -18.88 -15.80 17.62
N ASN A 18 -19.89 -14.92 17.59
CA ASN A 18 -21.26 -15.34 17.40
C ASN A 18 -21.43 -15.96 16.01
N LYS A 19 -22.01 -17.16 15.94
CA LYS A 19 -22.24 -17.89 14.68
C LYS A 19 -23.28 -17.20 13.79
N ASP A 20 -24.11 -16.33 14.36
CA ASP A 20 -25.13 -15.58 13.63
C ASP A 20 -24.56 -14.33 12.94
N PHE A 21 -23.27 -14.00 13.14
CA PHE A 21 -22.66 -12.87 12.43
C PHE A 21 -22.38 -13.22 10.98
N ASP A 22 -22.97 -12.42 10.08
CA ASP A 22 -22.74 -12.53 8.65
C ASP A 22 -21.33 -12.05 8.30
N ARG A 23 -20.53 -12.96 7.75
CA ARG A 23 -19.14 -12.70 7.31
C ARG A 23 -19.08 -11.74 6.13
N GLU A 24 -20.13 -11.71 5.31
CA GLU A 24 -20.20 -10.87 4.12
C GLU A 24 -20.79 -9.49 4.41
N GLU A 25 -21.17 -9.21 5.66
CA GLU A 25 -21.67 -7.91 6.08
C GLU A 25 -20.65 -6.82 5.76
N ILE A 26 -21.11 -5.78 5.07
CA ILE A 26 -20.31 -4.60 4.76
C ILE A 26 -20.28 -3.72 6.02
N LEU A 27 -19.11 -3.66 6.66
CA LEU A 27 -18.89 -2.86 7.87
C LEU A 27 -18.30 -1.50 7.57
N ILE A 28 -17.65 -1.36 6.42
CA ILE A 28 -17.13 -0.09 5.91
C ILE A 28 -17.70 0.10 4.53
N ASP A 29 -18.41 1.21 4.31
CA ASP A 29 -18.92 1.59 3.01
C ASP A 29 -18.53 3.05 2.74
N THR A 30 -17.67 3.24 1.74
CA THR A 30 -17.23 4.55 1.28
C THR A 30 -17.51 4.65 -0.21
N ASN A 31 -17.52 5.87 -0.75
CA ASN A 31 -17.72 6.08 -2.20
C ASN A 31 -16.68 5.38 -3.10
N TYR A 32 -15.61 4.81 -2.54
CA TYR A 32 -14.45 4.31 -3.26
C TYR A 32 -14.11 2.85 -2.94
N MET A 33 -14.52 2.37 -1.76
CA MET A 33 -14.19 1.04 -1.28
C MET A 33 -15.19 0.59 -0.22
N THR A 34 -15.53 -0.70 -0.29
CA THR A 34 -16.25 -1.40 0.76
C THR A 34 -15.30 -2.32 1.52
N GLY A 35 -15.61 -2.57 2.79
CA GLY A 35 -14.85 -3.42 3.70
C GLY A 35 -15.78 -4.41 4.38
N LYS A 36 -15.60 -5.70 4.11
CA LYS A 36 -16.41 -6.76 4.71
C LYS A 36 -15.92 -7.14 6.10
N ARG A 37 -16.84 -7.67 6.91
CA ARG A 37 -16.53 -8.26 8.21
C ARG A 37 -15.43 -9.31 8.09
N GLU A 38 -15.51 -10.22 7.12
CA GLU A 38 -14.52 -11.28 6.92
C GLU A 38 -13.09 -10.74 6.77
N ALA A 39 -12.90 -9.71 5.92
CA ALA A 39 -11.59 -9.10 5.73
C ALA A 39 -11.05 -8.52 7.04
N LEU A 40 -11.89 -7.80 7.81
CA LEU A 40 -11.49 -7.22 9.08
C LEU A 40 -11.05 -8.29 10.09
N ARG A 41 -11.60 -9.51 10.06
CA ARG A 41 -11.19 -10.60 10.98
C ARG A 41 -9.69 -10.89 10.94
N SER A 42 -9.00 -10.57 9.85
CA SER A 42 -7.55 -10.65 9.75
C SER A 42 -6.78 -9.77 10.76
N LEU A 43 -7.47 -8.82 11.42
CA LEU A 43 -6.91 -8.00 12.50
C LEU A 43 -6.94 -8.69 13.87
N ILE A 44 -7.55 -9.88 13.98
CA ILE A 44 -7.47 -10.70 15.19
C ILE A 44 -6.00 -11.14 15.38
N PRO A 45 -5.48 -11.19 16.62
CA PRO A 45 -4.09 -11.57 16.85
C PRO A 45 -3.72 -12.92 16.22
N ASN A 46 -2.53 -12.95 15.60
CA ASN A 46 -1.95 -14.11 14.90
C ASN A 46 -2.64 -14.52 13.60
N GLU A 47 -3.54 -13.69 13.06
CA GLU A 47 -4.05 -13.85 11.71
C GLU A 47 -3.20 -13.05 10.71
N MET A 48 -3.15 -13.54 9.48
CA MET A 48 -2.49 -12.82 8.39
C MET A 48 -3.36 -11.66 7.95
N ILE A 49 -2.79 -10.46 7.89
CA ILE A 49 -3.52 -9.27 7.42
C ILE A 49 -3.98 -9.49 5.98
N ASP A 50 -5.29 -9.32 5.75
CA ASP A 50 -5.90 -9.42 4.44
C ASP A 50 -5.56 -8.21 3.55
N GLY A 51 -5.42 -8.44 2.25
CA GLY A 51 -5.13 -7.39 1.27
C GLY A 51 -6.23 -6.32 1.19
N GLU A 52 -7.49 -6.66 1.47
CA GLU A 52 -8.60 -5.73 1.58
C GLU A 52 -8.40 -4.77 2.77
N VAL A 53 -7.93 -5.27 3.92
CA VAL A 53 -7.59 -4.42 5.07
C VAL A 53 -6.48 -3.44 4.73
N MET A 54 -5.41 -3.91 4.07
CA MET A 54 -4.34 -3.03 3.58
C MET A 54 -4.87 -1.97 2.59
N SER A 55 -5.82 -2.35 1.73
CA SER A 55 -6.45 -1.45 0.78
C SER A 55 -7.32 -0.39 1.48
N LEU A 56 -8.06 -0.77 2.53
CA LEU A 56 -8.85 0.13 3.36
C LEU A 56 -7.96 1.14 4.09
N VAL A 57 -6.80 0.72 4.60
CA VAL A 57 -5.82 1.63 5.22
C VAL A 57 -5.25 2.61 4.19
N ALA A 58 -4.86 2.15 3.00
CA ALA A 58 -4.38 3.02 1.93
C ALA A 58 -5.45 4.03 1.49
N CYS A 59 -6.70 3.58 1.41
CA CYS A 59 -7.88 4.40 1.12
C CYS A 59 -8.08 5.48 2.20
N MET A 60 -8.12 5.09 3.48
CA MET A 60 -8.22 5.99 4.62
C MET A 60 -7.11 7.04 4.63
N LEU A 61 -5.85 6.64 4.43
CA LEU A 61 -4.71 7.56 4.38
C LEU A 61 -4.80 8.54 3.20
N SER A 62 -5.29 8.08 2.05
CA SER A 62 -5.52 8.94 0.87
C SER A 62 -6.61 9.99 1.14
N PHE A 63 -7.67 9.64 1.90
CA PHE A 63 -8.72 10.58 2.28
C PHE A 63 -8.32 11.56 3.36
N GLN A 64 -7.70 11.07 4.42
CA GLN A 64 -7.30 11.89 5.56
C GLN A 64 -6.26 12.94 5.17
N GLN A 65 -5.60 12.80 4.02
CA GLN A 65 -4.41 13.56 3.68
C GLN A 65 -4.45 14.22 2.30
N GLN A 66 -5.53 14.96 2.00
CA GLN A 66 -5.58 15.84 0.81
C GLN A 66 -4.40 16.85 0.72
N GLU A 67 -3.63 17.07 1.80
CA GLU A 67 -2.55 18.07 1.85
C GLU A 67 -1.11 17.53 1.96
N THR A 68 -0.87 16.23 2.19
CA THR A 68 0.50 15.79 2.57
C THR A 68 1.43 15.50 1.40
N ARG A 69 0.96 15.72 0.17
CA ARG A 69 1.72 15.51 -1.06
C ARG A 69 2.34 14.10 -1.07
N CYS A 70 1.59 13.12 -0.60
CA CYS A 70 1.96 11.70 -0.58
C CYS A 70 0.87 10.89 -1.29
N TRP A 71 1.26 9.80 -1.95
CA TRP A 71 0.32 8.82 -2.49
C TRP A 71 0.40 7.53 -1.68
N PHE A 72 -0.74 7.00 -1.26
CA PHE A 72 -0.86 5.74 -0.53
C PHE A 72 -1.54 4.72 -1.43
N LEU A 73 -0.76 3.87 -2.09
CA LEU A 73 -1.30 2.93 -3.06
C LEU A 73 -1.83 1.67 -2.37
N PRO A 74 -2.92 1.07 -2.87
CA PRO A 74 -3.39 -0.22 -2.39
C PRO A 74 -2.47 -1.35 -2.88
N PRO A 75 -2.43 -2.51 -2.18
CA PRO A 75 -1.64 -3.67 -2.60
C PRO A 75 -1.89 -4.13 -4.05
N VAL A 76 -3.12 -3.94 -4.54
CA VAL A 76 -3.49 -4.33 -5.91
C VAL A 76 -2.62 -3.64 -6.96
N PHE A 77 -2.09 -2.44 -6.68
CA PHE A 77 -1.13 -1.78 -7.56
C PHE A 77 0.09 -2.67 -7.80
N ALA A 78 0.73 -3.15 -6.72
CA ALA A 78 1.89 -4.02 -6.84
C ALA A 78 1.53 -5.35 -7.52
N GLN A 79 0.35 -5.90 -7.23
CA GLN A 79 -0.09 -7.16 -7.83
C GLN A 79 -0.29 -7.06 -9.34
N PHE A 80 -0.82 -5.95 -9.85
CA PHE A 80 -0.94 -5.75 -11.31
C PHE A 80 0.42 -5.76 -12.01
N VAL A 81 1.44 -5.17 -11.39
CA VAL A 81 2.81 -5.15 -11.92
C VAL A 81 3.44 -6.54 -11.85
N LEU A 82 3.37 -7.21 -10.70
CA LEU A 82 4.03 -8.50 -10.48
C LEU A 82 3.43 -9.64 -11.30
N SER A 83 2.12 -9.61 -11.52
CA SER A 83 1.41 -10.58 -12.35
C SER A 83 1.42 -10.27 -13.85
N TRP A 84 1.97 -9.11 -14.25
CA TRP A 84 1.93 -8.60 -15.63
C TRP A 84 0.52 -8.55 -16.24
N THR A 85 -0.50 -8.39 -15.40
CA THR A 85 -1.90 -8.53 -15.84
C THR A 85 -2.45 -7.26 -16.48
N ARG A 86 -1.81 -6.11 -16.29
CA ARG A 86 -2.29 -4.81 -16.75
C ARG A 86 -1.14 -3.92 -17.22
N SER A 87 -1.39 -3.11 -18.26
CA SER A 87 -0.47 -2.06 -18.67
C SER A 87 -0.47 -0.87 -17.70
N PRO A 88 0.59 -0.04 -17.68
CA PRO A 88 0.64 1.20 -16.89
C PRO A 88 -0.59 2.10 -17.08
N ASP A 89 -1.03 2.31 -18.33
CA ASP A 89 -2.21 3.11 -18.62
C ASP A 89 -3.48 2.54 -17.98
N ARG A 90 -3.67 1.22 -18.03
CA ARG A 90 -4.85 0.59 -17.46
C ARG A 90 -4.86 0.68 -15.94
N VAL A 91 -3.70 0.52 -15.29
CA VAL A 91 -3.57 0.69 -13.83
C VAL A 91 -3.86 2.14 -13.43
N ARG A 92 -3.35 3.12 -14.18
CA ARG A 92 -3.67 4.54 -13.99
C ARG A 92 -5.17 4.77 -14.02
N GLU A 93 -5.86 4.33 -15.07
CA GLU A 93 -7.31 4.55 -15.21
C GLU A 93 -8.13 3.93 -14.08
N ILE A 94 -7.70 2.81 -13.51
CA ILE A 94 -8.41 2.14 -12.41
C ILE A 94 -8.24 2.90 -11.09
N LEU A 95 -7.06 3.47 -10.83
CA LEU A 95 -6.70 3.99 -9.50
C LEU A 95 -6.67 5.53 -9.41
N LYS A 96 -6.80 6.24 -10.55
CA LYS A 96 -6.60 7.70 -10.66
C LYS A 96 -7.46 8.55 -9.75
N ASP A 97 -8.71 8.16 -9.50
CA ASP A 97 -9.66 9.03 -8.79
C ASP A 97 -9.51 8.94 -7.26
N THR A 98 -8.84 7.89 -6.76
CA THR A 98 -8.73 7.60 -5.32
C THR A 98 -7.31 7.73 -4.80
N PHE A 99 -6.33 7.19 -5.53
CA PHE A 99 -4.98 6.94 -4.99
C PHE A 99 -3.89 7.79 -5.63
N PHE A 100 -4.19 8.42 -6.77
CA PHE A 100 -3.26 9.28 -7.46
C PHE A 100 -3.67 10.75 -7.32
N GLY A 101 -2.65 11.60 -7.30
CA GLY A 101 -2.81 13.04 -7.40
C GLY A 101 -1.89 13.59 -8.47
N LYS A 102 -1.49 14.85 -8.31
CA LYS A 102 -0.46 15.45 -9.16
C LYS A 102 0.93 15.10 -8.64
N VAL A 103 1.87 14.90 -9.57
CA VAL A 103 3.29 14.70 -9.26
C VAL A 103 3.93 16.00 -8.79
N ASP A 104 3.36 17.13 -9.19
CA ASP A 104 3.77 18.46 -8.73
C ASP A 104 3.76 18.56 -7.20
N GLY A 105 4.95 18.66 -6.62
CA GLY A 105 5.14 18.72 -5.18
C GLY A 105 5.04 17.38 -4.46
N LEU A 106 4.79 16.27 -5.16
CA LEU A 106 4.77 14.91 -4.60
C LEU A 106 6.09 14.63 -3.87
N ARG A 107 5.98 14.19 -2.62
CA ARG A 107 7.13 13.88 -1.76
C ARG A 107 7.39 12.40 -1.72
N LYS A 108 6.35 11.58 -1.51
CA LYS A 108 6.47 10.14 -1.31
C LYS A 108 5.33 9.34 -1.92
N ILE A 109 5.65 8.13 -2.35
CA ILE A 109 4.67 7.10 -2.73
C ILE A 109 4.89 5.89 -1.83
N PHE A 110 3.82 5.42 -1.18
CA PHE A 110 3.83 4.25 -0.32
C PHE A 110 3.15 3.09 -1.05
N VAL A 111 3.85 1.97 -1.19
CA VAL A 111 3.37 0.79 -1.92
C VAL A 111 3.51 -0.45 -1.02
N PRO A 112 2.42 -0.93 -0.39
CA PRO A 112 2.42 -2.20 0.29
C PRO A 112 2.52 -3.33 -0.75
N ILE A 113 3.36 -4.31 -0.45
CA ILE A 113 3.66 -5.42 -1.36
C ILE A 113 3.54 -6.72 -0.57
N ASN A 114 2.78 -7.66 -1.14
CA ASN A 114 2.82 -9.05 -0.72
C ASN A 114 3.64 -9.83 -1.77
N ASP A 115 4.68 -10.54 -1.35
CA ASP A 115 5.55 -11.31 -2.26
C ASP A 115 4.93 -12.62 -2.76
N GLY A 116 3.66 -12.90 -2.45
CA GLY A 116 2.99 -14.16 -2.76
C GLY A 116 3.45 -15.31 -1.87
N LYS A 117 4.38 -15.07 -0.95
CA LYS A 117 4.86 -16.03 0.05
C LYS A 117 4.37 -15.66 1.44
N LEU A 118 3.18 -15.05 1.49
CA LEU A 118 2.51 -14.70 2.73
C LEU A 118 3.30 -13.68 3.58
N HIS A 119 4.12 -12.83 2.95
CA HIS A 119 4.86 -11.78 3.66
C HIS A 119 4.57 -10.41 3.10
N TRP A 120 4.29 -9.47 4.00
CA TRP A 120 4.08 -8.07 3.68
C TRP A 120 5.34 -7.24 3.92
N PHE A 121 5.70 -6.42 2.95
CA PHE A 121 6.72 -5.39 3.08
C PHE A 121 6.27 -4.12 2.36
N LEU A 122 6.95 -3.00 2.61
CA LEU A 122 6.55 -1.69 2.14
C LEU A 122 7.68 -1.05 1.33
N LEU A 123 7.38 -0.66 0.09
CA LEU A 123 8.23 0.23 -0.68
C LEU A 123 7.80 1.68 -0.41
N VAL A 124 8.77 2.52 -0.06
CA VAL A 124 8.60 3.97 -0.03
C VAL A 124 9.46 4.58 -1.13
N VAL A 125 8.83 5.16 -2.14
CA VAL A 125 9.49 5.97 -3.16
C VAL A 125 9.60 7.38 -2.63
N ASP A 126 10.80 7.83 -2.28
CA ASP A 126 11.06 9.20 -1.85
C ASP A 126 11.51 10.03 -3.06
N ILE A 127 10.61 10.88 -3.55
CA ILE A 127 10.83 11.72 -4.73
C ILE A 127 11.89 12.80 -4.45
N ILE A 128 11.94 13.30 -3.21
CA ILE A 128 12.86 14.39 -2.83
C ILE A 128 14.28 13.86 -2.67
N ARG A 129 14.42 12.69 -2.03
CA ARG A 129 15.74 12.06 -1.81
C ARG A 129 16.21 11.21 -2.99
N LYS A 130 15.32 10.91 -3.95
CA LYS A 130 15.57 9.97 -5.05
C LYS A 130 15.98 8.58 -4.54
N GLU A 131 15.20 8.07 -3.57
CA GLU A 131 15.46 6.80 -2.90
C GLU A 131 14.25 5.85 -3.02
N LEU A 132 14.54 4.56 -3.16
CA LEU A 132 13.59 3.46 -3.06
C LEU A 132 13.84 2.74 -1.74
N THR A 133 13.15 3.15 -0.69
CA THR A 133 13.32 2.58 0.64
C THR A 133 12.50 1.31 0.79
N LEU A 134 13.18 0.20 1.02
CA LEU A 134 12.58 -1.10 1.29
C LEU A 134 12.43 -1.26 2.81
N LEU A 135 11.18 -1.22 3.29
CA LEU A 135 10.82 -1.40 4.70
C LEU A 135 10.28 -2.80 4.90
N ASP A 136 11.00 -3.58 5.70
CA ASP A 136 10.75 -5.01 5.88
C ASP A 136 10.97 -5.43 7.32
N SER A 137 9.90 -5.88 7.96
CA SER A 137 9.93 -6.32 9.35
C SER A 137 10.52 -7.72 9.50
N LEU A 138 10.58 -8.53 8.43
CA LEU A 138 11.13 -9.88 8.44
C LEU A 138 12.30 -9.98 7.47
N LYS A 139 13.40 -9.31 7.83
CA LYS A 139 14.60 -9.26 7.00
C LYS A 139 15.26 -10.62 6.94
N SER A 140 15.57 -11.05 5.72
CA SER A 140 16.44 -12.18 5.48
C SER A 140 17.38 -11.88 4.30
N PRO A 141 18.68 -12.18 4.41
CA PRO A 141 19.60 -12.11 3.28
C PRO A 141 19.14 -12.95 2.08
N SER A 142 18.41 -14.05 2.33
CA SER A 142 17.92 -14.94 1.27
C SER A 142 16.80 -14.32 0.43
N THR A 143 15.96 -13.46 1.02
CA THR A 143 14.82 -12.81 0.35
C THR A 143 15.17 -11.42 -0.17
N PHE A 144 16.25 -10.80 0.33
CA PHE A 144 16.63 -9.44 -0.03
C PHE A 144 16.78 -9.22 -1.54
N ASN A 145 17.49 -10.11 -2.24
CA ASN A 145 17.70 -9.97 -3.69
C ASN A 145 16.38 -10.10 -4.49
N GLU A 146 15.47 -10.95 -4.03
CA GLU A 146 14.15 -11.11 -4.64
C GLU A 146 13.28 -9.86 -4.43
N ARG A 147 13.22 -9.35 -3.18
CA ARG A 147 12.48 -8.13 -2.85
C ARG A 147 13.08 -6.90 -3.57
N LYS A 148 14.40 -6.82 -3.71
CA LYS A 148 15.08 -5.80 -4.50
C LYS A 148 14.70 -5.87 -5.98
N ARG A 149 14.54 -7.07 -6.54
CA ARG A 149 14.05 -7.26 -7.92
C ARG A 149 12.60 -6.77 -8.07
N ILE A 150 11.74 -7.10 -7.11
CA ILE A 150 10.35 -6.60 -7.06
C ILE A 150 10.31 -5.07 -7.06
N VAL A 151 11.10 -4.43 -6.18
CA VAL A 151 11.19 -2.96 -6.11
C VAL A 151 11.62 -2.35 -7.45
N ARG A 152 12.59 -2.95 -8.14
CA ARG A 152 13.02 -2.46 -9.47
C ARG A 152 11.92 -2.59 -10.53
N LEU A 153 11.18 -3.69 -10.53
CA LEU A 153 10.07 -3.88 -11.48
C LEU A 153 8.98 -2.82 -11.26
N LEU A 154 8.63 -2.56 -10.00
CA LEU A 154 7.68 -1.50 -9.65
C LEU A 154 8.18 -0.12 -10.08
N ALA A 155 9.46 0.17 -9.88
CA ALA A 155 10.06 1.45 -10.29
C ALA A 155 10.04 1.66 -11.82
N ILE A 156 10.37 0.63 -12.61
CA ILE A 156 10.30 0.69 -14.08
C ILE A 156 8.84 0.89 -14.54
N PHE A 157 7.90 0.20 -13.90
CA PHE A 157 6.48 0.35 -14.22
C PHE A 157 6.00 1.78 -13.91
N MET A 158 6.44 2.35 -12.78
CA MET A 158 6.14 3.74 -12.42
C MET A 158 6.72 4.72 -13.44
N ASP A 159 7.94 4.52 -13.96
CA ASP A 159 8.49 5.40 -14.99
C ASP A 159 7.58 5.50 -16.22
N GLN A 160 7.08 4.36 -16.70
CA GLN A 160 6.15 4.31 -17.82
C GLN A 160 4.82 5.00 -17.49
N MET A 161 4.27 4.74 -16.30
CA MET A 161 3.01 5.34 -15.86
C MET A 161 3.12 6.87 -15.74
N LEU A 162 4.22 7.35 -15.16
CA LEU A 162 4.48 8.77 -14.90
C LEU A 162 4.87 9.55 -16.16
N GLU A 163 4.98 8.91 -17.32
CA GLU A 163 5.09 9.60 -18.60
C GLU A 163 3.79 10.27 -19.03
N ASP A 164 2.65 9.85 -18.49
CA ASP A 164 1.36 10.45 -18.84
C ASP A 164 1.24 11.90 -18.34
N LYS A 165 0.80 12.79 -19.24
CA LYS A 165 0.70 14.23 -18.96
C LYS A 165 -0.37 14.57 -17.92
N SER A 166 -1.35 13.70 -17.70
CA SER A 166 -2.43 13.88 -16.71
C SER A 166 -1.92 13.95 -15.28
N PHE A 167 -0.73 13.43 -14.98
CA PHE A 167 -0.11 13.53 -13.66
C PHE A 167 0.46 14.92 -13.34
N TYR A 168 0.53 15.82 -14.32
CA TYR A 168 1.17 17.12 -14.18
C TYR A 168 0.16 18.26 -14.33
N HIS A 169 0.47 19.40 -13.74
CA HIS A 169 -0.18 20.66 -14.11
C HIS A 169 0.36 21.14 -15.46
N GLN A 170 -0.46 21.89 -16.20
CA GLN A 170 -0.03 22.45 -17.48
C GLN A 170 1.16 23.40 -17.22
N HIS A 171 2.31 23.06 -17.84
CA HIS A 171 3.57 23.83 -17.81
C HIS A 171 4.43 23.75 -16.53
N SER A 172 4.14 22.83 -15.61
CA SER A 172 4.80 22.81 -14.30
C SER A 172 6.09 21.96 -14.21
N VAL A 173 6.24 20.92 -15.05
CA VAL A 173 7.38 20.00 -14.96
C VAL A 173 8.13 19.90 -16.28
N THR A 174 9.37 20.37 -16.30
CA THR A 174 10.32 20.20 -17.41
C THR A 174 10.97 18.81 -17.42
N GLU A 175 11.08 18.16 -16.26
CA GLU A 175 11.74 16.86 -16.11
C GLU A 175 10.91 15.90 -15.24
N LYS A 176 10.44 14.81 -15.85
CA LYS A 176 9.64 13.79 -15.17
C LYS A 176 10.54 12.91 -14.30
N PRO A 177 10.10 12.51 -13.09
CA PRO A 177 10.89 11.62 -12.25
C PRO A 177 11.16 10.29 -12.96
N LYS A 178 12.43 9.87 -12.96
CA LYS A 178 12.88 8.53 -13.35
C LYS A 178 13.12 7.71 -12.08
N VAL A 179 12.04 7.17 -11.54
CA VAL A 179 11.98 6.36 -10.32
C VAL A 179 12.90 5.14 -10.41
N SER A 180 13.05 4.54 -11.61
CA SER A 180 13.94 3.37 -11.78
C SER A 180 15.43 3.68 -11.56
N GLU A 181 15.83 4.95 -11.64
CA GLU A 181 17.21 5.40 -11.41
C GLU A 181 17.51 5.69 -9.92
N PHE A 182 16.50 5.65 -9.06
CA PHE A 182 16.64 5.97 -7.65
C PHE A 182 17.44 4.89 -6.90
N ALA A 183 18.18 5.32 -5.87
CA ALA A 183 18.99 4.42 -5.08
C ALA A 183 18.11 3.54 -4.18
N ILE A 184 18.32 2.21 -4.19
CA ILE A 184 17.61 1.31 -3.28
C ILE A 184 18.28 1.33 -1.91
N VAL A 185 17.51 1.66 -0.89
CA VAL A 185 17.96 1.81 0.50
C VAL A 185 17.22 0.81 1.39
N GLU A 186 17.97 0.10 2.23
CA GLU A 186 17.41 -0.72 3.30
C GLU A 186 17.77 -0.09 4.66
N PRO A 187 16.80 0.48 5.40
CA PRO A 187 17.09 1.15 6.66
C PRO A 187 17.50 0.15 7.74
N LYS A 188 18.55 0.45 8.50
CA LYS A 188 19.07 -0.46 9.55
C LYS A 188 18.22 -0.49 10.82
N SER A 189 17.47 0.58 11.11
CA SER A 189 16.83 0.84 12.41
C SER A 189 15.32 0.67 12.42
N ILE A 190 14.78 -0.32 11.70
CA ILE A 190 13.34 -0.62 11.72
C ILE A 190 13.05 -1.78 12.67
N GLY A 191 11.90 -1.71 13.35
CA GLY A 191 11.43 -2.80 14.21
C GLY A 191 11.39 -4.11 13.43
N GLN A 192 11.79 -5.20 14.07
CA GLN A 192 11.77 -6.53 13.48
C GLN A 192 10.61 -7.34 14.07
N GLN A 193 9.94 -8.07 13.18
CA GLN A 193 8.85 -8.97 13.51
C GLN A 193 9.38 -10.12 14.38
N ALA A 194 8.58 -10.52 15.38
CA ALA A 194 8.96 -11.61 16.27
C ALA A 194 8.98 -12.95 15.53
N PRO A 195 9.86 -13.91 15.91
CA PRO A 195 9.80 -15.25 15.34
C PRO A 195 8.41 -15.88 15.55
N GLY A 196 7.82 -16.40 14.47
CA GLY A 196 6.55 -17.14 14.53
C GLY A 196 5.28 -16.29 14.49
N SER A 197 5.37 -14.96 14.34
CA SER A 197 4.21 -14.15 13.96
C SER A 197 3.97 -14.23 12.45
N PHE A 198 2.70 -14.28 12.06
CA PHE A 198 2.22 -14.22 10.67
C PHE A 198 2.12 -12.78 10.16
#